data_AF-A0A832Q6N9-F1
#
_entry.id   AF-A0A832Q6N9-F1
#
_cell.length_a   1.000
_cell.length_b   1.000
_cell.length_c   1.000
_cell.angle_alpha   90.00
_cell.angle_beta   90.00
_cell.angle_gamma   90.00
#
_symmetry.space_group_name_H-M   'P 1'
#
loop_
_entity.id
_entity.type
_entity.pdbx_description
1 polymer ?
#
loop_
_entity_poly.entity_id
_entity_poly.type
_entity_poly.pdbx_seq_one_letter_code
_entity_poly.pdbx_strand_id
1 'polypeptide(L)'
;TKARYDEFGIDYSSTMYVCGRHVVNVNLLLYDKDQPDLVARSNALFSTLVDDASQAGFGEYRTHLSWMDQVADSFDFNDRALRRLNERVKDALDPNGILAPGKSGIWPRHLREDEA
;
A
#
# COMPACT_ATOMS: atom_id res chain seq x y z
N THR A 1 12.97 -4.48 -5.19
CA THR A 1 14.43 -4.26 -5.37
C THR A 1 14.69 -3.62 -6.73
N LYS A 2 15.91 -3.12 -7.04
CA LYS A 2 16.25 -2.64 -8.40
C LYS A 2 15.98 -3.71 -9.48
N ALA A 3 16.25 -4.98 -9.19
CA ALA A 3 16.01 -6.08 -10.12
C ALA A 3 14.56 -6.13 -10.64
N ARG A 4 13.56 -5.80 -9.80
CA ARG A 4 12.16 -5.71 -10.23
C ARG A 4 11.93 -4.60 -11.26
N TYR A 5 12.61 -3.46 -11.12
CA TYR A 5 12.51 -2.39 -12.11
C TYR A 5 13.01 -2.86 -13.49
N ASP A 6 14.14 -3.57 -13.50
CA ASP A 6 14.70 -4.15 -14.73
C ASP A 6 13.77 -5.22 -15.34
N GLU A 7 13.20 -6.11 -14.51
CA GLU A 7 12.23 -7.15 -14.93
C GLU A 7 10.97 -6.56 -15.58
N PHE A 8 10.46 -5.48 -15.00
CA PHE A 8 9.26 -4.80 -15.50
C PHE A 8 9.58 -3.78 -16.59
N GLY A 9 10.85 -3.58 -16.97
CA GLY A 9 11.29 -2.65 -18.01
C GLY A 9 10.94 -1.19 -17.69
N ILE A 10 11.16 -0.78 -16.44
CA ILE A 10 10.90 0.58 -15.91
C ILE A 10 12.19 1.09 -15.27
N ASP A 11 12.54 2.35 -15.51
CA ASP A 11 13.75 2.93 -14.94
C ASP A 11 13.67 3.03 -13.41
N TYR A 12 14.74 2.60 -12.74
CA TYR A 12 14.85 2.74 -11.29
C TYR A 12 15.25 4.17 -10.90
N SER A 13 14.34 4.87 -10.21
CA SER A 13 14.59 6.16 -9.59
C SER A 13 14.21 6.12 -8.12
N SER A 14 15.15 6.48 -7.24
CA SER A 14 14.96 6.43 -5.78
C SER A 14 15.63 7.62 -5.10
N THR A 15 14.99 8.09 -4.04
CA THR A 15 15.55 9.07 -3.09
C THR A 15 15.41 8.53 -1.67
N MET A 16 16.50 8.58 -0.91
CA MET A 16 16.51 8.18 0.49
C MET A 16 16.50 9.41 1.39
N TYR A 17 15.44 9.57 2.17
CA TYR A 17 15.38 10.59 3.22
C TYR A 17 15.94 9.99 4.50
N VAL A 18 17.12 10.46 4.90
CA VAL A 18 17.78 10.01 6.12
C VAL A 18 17.23 10.78 7.31
N CYS A 19 16.54 10.08 8.21
CA CYS A 19 16.05 10.59 9.47
C CYS A 19 16.88 10.03 10.62
N GLY A 20 16.67 10.52 11.85
CA GLY A 20 17.56 10.19 12.98
C GLY A 20 17.71 8.69 13.30
N ARG A 21 16.67 7.88 13.07
CA ARG A 21 16.67 6.42 13.36
C ARG A 21 16.03 5.56 12.27
N HIS A 22 15.67 6.16 11.15
CA HIS A 22 15.05 5.45 10.02
C HIS A 22 15.39 6.16 8.72
N VAL A 23 15.24 5.45 7.61
CA VAL A 23 15.37 6.02 6.27
C VAL A 23 14.06 5.78 5.55
N VAL A 24 13.51 6.83 4.93
CA VAL A 24 12.35 6.68 4.03
C VAL A 24 12.89 6.55 2.61
N ASN A 25 12.81 5.35 2.05
CA ASN A 25 13.11 5.12 0.65
C ASN A 25 11.90 5.48 -0.21
N VAL A 26 11.98 6.57 -0.97
CA VAL A 26 10.93 6.98 -1.90
C VAL A 26 11.37 6.60 -3.30
N ASN A 27 10.69 5.61 -3.88
CA ASN A 27 10.89 5.27 -5.28
C ASN A 27 9.91 6.06 -6.15
N LEU A 28 10.44 6.74 -7.17
CA LEU A 28 9.64 7.52 -8.12
C LEU A 28 9.37 6.65 -9.34
N LEU A 29 8.16 6.06 -9.42
CA LEU A 29 7.71 5.33 -10.61
C LEU A 29 7.24 6.33 -11.65
N LEU A 30 8.11 6.65 -12.61
CA LEU A 30 7.82 7.52 -13.73
C LEU A 30 7.31 6.68 -14.90
N TYR A 31 6.14 7.01 -15.42
CA TYR A 31 5.54 6.33 -16.56
C TYR A 31 4.72 7.29 -17.42
N ASP A 32 4.55 6.93 -18.69
CA ASP A 32 3.62 7.60 -19.59
C ASP A 32 2.21 7.04 -19.38
N LYS A 33 1.30 7.89 -18.88
CA LYS A 33 -0.10 7.53 -18.62
C LYS A 33 -0.89 7.21 -19.90
N ASP A 34 -0.43 7.66 -21.06
CA ASP A 34 -1.09 7.45 -22.34
C ASP A 34 -0.60 6.16 -23.03
N GLN A 35 0.26 5.38 -22.37
CA GLN A 35 0.70 4.05 -22.80
C GLN A 35 0.13 2.96 -21.89
N PRO A 36 -0.98 2.30 -22.28
CA PRO A 36 -1.69 1.35 -21.43
C PRO A 36 -0.83 0.17 -20.91
N ASP A 37 0.08 -0.33 -21.74
CA ASP A 37 1.03 -1.38 -21.34
C ASP A 37 1.95 -0.92 -20.19
N LEU A 38 2.50 0.29 -20.30
CA LEU A 38 3.41 0.83 -19.30
C LEU A 38 2.69 1.13 -17.98
N VAL A 39 1.43 1.56 -18.04
CA VAL A 39 0.56 1.69 -16.86
C VAL A 39 0.33 0.33 -16.20
N ALA A 40 -0.01 -0.70 -16.97
CA ALA A 40 -0.25 -2.04 -16.46
C ALA A 40 1.01 -2.62 -15.78
N ARG A 41 2.17 -2.51 -16.43
CA ARG A 41 3.45 -2.95 -15.86
C ARG A 41 3.85 -2.14 -14.63
N SER A 42 3.61 -0.83 -14.60
CA SER A 42 3.88 0.02 -13.44
C SER A 42 3.03 -0.36 -12.23
N ASN A 43 1.75 -0.69 -12.45
CA ASN A 43 0.87 -1.16 -11.39
C ASN A 43 1.33 -2.51 -10.83
N ALA A 44 1.67 -3.45 -11.71
CA ALA A 44 2.15 -4.76 -11.32
C ALA A 44 3.52 -4.69 -10.61
N LEU A 45 4.42 -3.80 -11.06
CA LEU A 45 5.68 -3.52 -10.39
C LEU A 45 5.45 -3.04 -8.96
N PHE A 46 4.57 -2.06 -8.75
CA PHE A 46 4.30 -1.55 -7.41
C PHE A 46 3.76 -2.65 -6.49
N SER A 47 2.76 -3.42 -6.94
CA SER A 47 2.23 -4.54 -6.16
C SER A 47 3.31 -5.58 -5.83
N THR A 48 4.18 -5.93 -6.78
CA THR A 48 5.29 -6.87 -6.54
C THR A 48 6.28 -6.32 -5.50
N LEU A 49 6.57 -5.00 -5.55
CA LEU A 49 7.47 -4.36 -4.60
C LEU A 49 6.91 -4.35 -3.17
N VAL A 50 5.59 -4.16 -3.01
CA VAL A 50 4.93 -4.23 -1.69
C VAL A 50 5.08 -5.63 -1.09
N ASP A 51 4.85 -6.67 -1.89
CA ASP A 51 4.97 -8.07 -1.44
C ASP A 51 6.42 -8.42 -1.07
N ASP A 52 7.37 -8.07 -1.95
CA ASP A 52 8.80 -8.26 -1.70
C ASP A 52 9.26 -7.52 -0.42
N ALA A 53 8.77 -6.29 -0.20
CA ALA A 53 9.12 -5.48 0.96
C ALA A 53 8.55 -6.07 2.26
N SER A 54 7.28 -6.48 2.25
CA SER A 54 6.61 -7.12 3.39
C SER A 54 7.34 -8.40 3.80
N GLN A 55 7.68 -9.28 2.85
CA GLN A 55 8.45 -10.51 3.11
C GLN A 55 9.83 -10.24 3.70
N ALA A 56 10.46 -9.11 3.33
CA ALA A 56 11.74 -8.68 3.87
C ALA A 56 11.63 -7.95 5.22
N GLY A 57 10.42 -7.74 5.76
CA GLY A 57 10.18 -7.05 7.03
C GLY A 57 10.17 -5.52 6.92
N PHE A 58 9.99 -4.97 5.72
CA PHE A 58 9.84 -3.54 5.48
C PHE A 58 8.37 -3.16 5.27
N GLY A 59 7.95 -2.07 5.89
CA GLY A 59 6.61 -1.50 5.72
C GLY A 59 6.64 -0.20 4.91
N GLU A 60 5.66 -0.02 4.04
CA GLU A 60 5.46 1.23 3.32
C GLU A 60 4.88 2.30 4.24
N TYR A 61 5.50 3.49 4.29
CA TYR A 61 5.01 4.57 5.15
C TYR A 61 3.73 5.22 4.60
N ARG A 62 3.56 5.22 3.27
CA ARG A 62 2.42 5.83 2.57
C ARG A 62 2.30 5.27 1.16
N THR A 63 1.06 5.16 0.67
CA THR A 63 0.78 4.69 -0.68
C THR A 63 -0.34 5.48 -1.35
N HIS A 64 -0.49 5.28 -2.66
CA HIS A 64 -1.59 5.80 -3.48
C HIS A 64 -2.87 4.97 -3.25
N LEU A 65 -4.02 5.54 -3.62
CA LEU A 65 -5.36 4.97 -3.37
C LEU A 65 -5.47 3.51 -3.80
N SER A 66 -4.94 3.18 -4.98
CA SER A 66 -5.04 1.86 -5.60
C SER A 66 -4.39 0.72 -4.80
N TRP A 67 -3.50 1.01 -3.85
CA TRP A 67 -2.75 -0.02 -3.10
C TRP A 67 -2.95 0.09 -1.58
N MET A 68 -3.93 0.89 -1.13
CA MET A 68 -4.16 1.05 0.31
C MET A 68 -4.48 -0.26 1.00
N ASP A 69 -5.32 -1.10 0.38
CA ASP A 69 -5.68 -2.41 0.93
C ASP A 69 -4.48 -3.36 0.97
N GLN A 70 -3.75 -3.50 -0.14
CA GLN A 70 -2.56 -4.36 -0.21
C GLN A 70 -1.48 -3.94 0.82
N VAL A 71 -1.22 -2.62 0.95
CA VAL A 71 -0.27 -2.13 1.95
C VAL A 71 -0.81 -2.35 3.36
N ALA A 72 -2.10 -2.13 3.63
CA ALA A 72 -2.68 -2.43 4.93
C ALA A 72 -2.63 -3.93 5.26
N ASP A 73 -2.71 -4.80 4.25
CA ASP A 73 -2.62 -6.26 4.37
C ASP A 73 -1.23 -6.70 4.82
N SER A 74 -0.17 -5.94 4.49
CA SER A 74 1.19 -6.22 4.97
C SER A 74 1.40 -6.01 6.47
N PHE A 75 0.48 -5.31 7.16
CA PHE A 75 0.51 -5.12 8.62
C PHE A 75 -0.35 -6.19 9.32
N ASP A 76 -0.04 -7.46 9.09
CA ASP A 76 -0.86 -8.63 9.45
C ASP A 76 -0.61 -9.22 10.85
N PHE A 77 0.30 -8.65 11.62
CA PHE A 77 0.69 -9.16 12.94
C PHE A 77 -0.51 -9.47 13.84
N ASN A 78 -0.46 -10.64 14.48
CA ASN A 78 -1.47 -11.14 15.42
C ASN A 78 -2.89 -11.08 14.81
N ASP A 79 -3.06 -11.71 13.65
CA ASP A 79 -4.33 -11.76 12.94
C ASP A 79 -4.85 -10.33 12.68
N ARG A 80 -4.03 -9.53 11.98
CA ARG A 80 -4.34 -8.15 11.55
C ARG A 80 -4.85 -7.27 12.70
N ALA A 81 -4.22 -7.36 13.88
CA ALA A 81 -4.69 -6.68 15.10
C ALA A 81 -4.84 -5.16 14.93
N LEU A 82 -3.93 -4.54 14.17
CA LEU A 82 -3.98 -3.10 13.88
C LEU A 82 -5.21 -2.71 13.06
N ARG A 83 -5.58 -3.50 12.04
CA ARG A 83 -6.78 -3.26 11.22
C ARG A 83 -8.03 -3.35 12.06
N ARG A 84 -8.20 -4.47 12.79
CA ARG A 84 -9.37 -4.71 13.64
C ARG A 84 -9.56 -3.61 14.69
N LEU A 85 -8.48 -3.09 15.26
CA LEU A 85 -8.55 -1.94 16.17
C LEU A 85 -9.07 -0.68 15.46
N ASN A 86 -8.47 -0.32 14.32
CA ASN A 86 -8.85 0.89 13.57
C ASN A 86 -10.29 0.82 13.04
N GLU A 87 -10.74 -0.35 12.61
CA GLU A 87 -12.11 -0.61 12.18
C GLU A 87 -13.13 -0.45 13.31
N ARG A 88 -12.81 -0.94 14.51
CA ARG A 88 -13.65 -0.71 15.71
C ARG A 88 -13.79 0.78 16.04
N VAL A 89 -12.67 1.52 15.97
CA VAL A 89 -12.68 2.98 16.18
C VAL A 89 -13.47 3.68 15.07
N LYS A 90 -13.28 3.28 13.82
CA LYS A 90 -14.00 3.80 12.65
C LYS A 90 -15.50 3.63 12.80
N ASP A 91 -15.97 2.42 13.11
CA ASP A 91 -17.39 2.12 13.28
C ASP A 91 -18.00 2.91 14.45
N ALA A 92 -17.24 3.13 15.52
CA ALA A 92 -17.71 3.87 16.69
C ALA A 92 -17.87 5.37 16.42
N LEU A 93 -16.96 5.96 15.64
CA LEU A 93 -16.96 7.40 15.36
C LEU A 93 -17.76 7.78 14.10
N ASP A 94 -17.91 6.86 13.15
CA ASP A 94 -18.61 7.05 11.88
C ASP A 94 -19.54 5.86 11.60
N PRO A 95 -20.64 5.74 12.36
CA PRO A 95 -21.54 4.58 12.28
C PRO A 95 -22.22 4.42 10.91
N ASN A 96 -22.34 5.51 10.14
CA ASN A 96 -22.87 5.50 8.79
C ASN A 96 -21.78 5.34 7.71
N GLY A 97 -20.50 5.32 8.09
CA GLY A 97 -19.36 5.14 7.18
C GLY A 97 -19.21 6.21 6.10
N ILE A 98 -19.55 7.46 6.38
CA ILE A 98 -19.58 8.56 5.41
C ILE A 98 -18.16 9.06 5.08
N LEU A 99 -17.27 9.08 6.06
CA LEU A 99 -15.99 9.76 5.96
C LEU A 99 -14.92 8.88 5.31
N ALA A 100 -14.67 9.08 4.02
CA ALA A 100 -13.56 8.45 3.26
C ALA A 100 -13.43 6.93 3.48
N PRO A 101 -14.46 6.13 3.14
CA PRO A 101 -14.40 4.67 3.25
C PRO A 101 -13.22 4.11 2.45
N GLY A 102 -12.46 3.19 3.05
CA GLY A 102 -11.31 2.54 2.42
C GLY A 102 -10.00 3.30 2.50
N LYS A 103 -10.00 4.52 3.07
CA LYS A 103 -8.75 5.24 3.31
C LYS A 103 -7.83 4.41 4.21
N SER A 104 -6.61 4.16 3.72
CA SER A 104 -5.60 3.32 4.38
C SER A 104 -6.05 1.88 4.63
N GLY A 105 -6.98 1.36 3.82
CA GLY A 105 -7.52 0.00 3.93
C GLY A 105 -8.48 -0.20 5.10
N ILE A 106 -9.02 0.89 5.68
CA ILE A 106 -9.99 0.84 6.77
C ILE A 106 -11.38 1.10 6.23
N TRP A 107 -12.20 0.07 6.21
CA TRP A 107 -13.55 0.09 5.67
C TRP A 107 -14.60 0.16 6.79
N PRO A 108 -15.71 0.90 6.61
CA PRO A 108 -16.83 0.86 7.56
C PRO A 108 -17.54 -0.49 7.48
N ARG A 109 -18.16 -0.93 8.57
CA ARG A 109 -18.79 -2.26 8.68
C ARG A 109 -19.64 -2.70 7.50
N HIS A 110 -20.46 -1.81 6.96
CA HIS A 110 -21.40 -2.14 5.88
C HIS A 110 -20.75 -2.26 4.48
N LEU A 111 -19.46 -1.93 4.35
CA LEU A 111 -18.67 -2.07 3.13
C LEU A 111 -17.51 -3.07 3.28
N ARG A 112 -17.36 -3.71 4.44
CA ARG A 112 -16.44 -4.82 4.58
C ARG A 112 -17.07 -5.98 3.81
N GLU A 113 -16.31 -6.58 2.89
CA GLU A 113 -16.69 -7.88 2.36
C GLU A 113 -16.71 -8.83 3.57
N ASP A 114 -17.81 -9.57 3.77
CA ASP A 114 -17.87 -10.56 4.82
C ASP A 114 -16.68 -11.51 4.62
N GLU A 115 -15.70 -11.48 5.54
CA GLU A 115 -14.65 -12.49 5.63
C GLU A 115 -15.35 -13.82 5.97
N ALA A 116 -15.81 -14.52 4.93
CA ALA A 116 -16.28 -15.91 4.98
C ALA A 116 -15.12 -16.88 4.77
#